data_AF-A0AAV5ZII9-F1
#
_entry.id   AF-A0AAV5ZII9-F1
#
_cell.length_a   1.000
_cell.length_b   1.000
_cell.length_c   1.000
_cell.angle_alpha   90.00
_cell.angle_beta   90.00
_cell.angle_gamma   90.00
#
_symmetry.space_group_name_H-M   'P 1'
#
loop_
_entity.id
_entity.type
_entity.pdbx_description
1 polymer ?
#
loop_
_entity_poly.entity_id
_entity_poly.type
_entity_poly.pdbx_seq_one_letter_code
_entity_poly.pdbx_strand_id
1 'polypeptide(L)'
;MTTSARLLLGIAVLALLAVTVALVHDAGAAPPRPAVSSPLVGIVEGQRAHLTLVNAGGKRGTTGTCEAALSFVDDQGRLLKQQAVTLAPGQGTFLALDFNEAPPTNDRVRLHYRAVVTPTNDACDGAITGHEMINNLDSKTSVFIGVYQD
;
A
#
# COMPACT_ATOMS: atom_id res chain seq x y z
N MET A 1 -54.63 -9.39 66.65
CA MET A 1 -53.67 -10.41 66.18
C MET A 1 -53.62 -10.29 64.66
N THR A 2 -52.68 -9.50 64.13
CA THR A 2 -51.51 -9.97 63.34
C THR A 2 -51.97 -10.68 62.06
N THR A 3 -51.88 -10.11 60.87
CA THR A 3 -50.69 -9.89 59.99
C THR A 3 -51.28 -9.38 58.64
N SER A 4 -50.62 -8.77 57.66
CA SER A 4 -49.23 -8.46 57.34
C SER A 4 -49.27 -7.38 56.24
N ALA A 5 -48.69 -6.22 56.52
CA ALA A 5 -48.42 -5.17 55.55
C ALA A 5 -47.01 -5.37 55.00
N ARG A 6 -46.84 -6.07 53.88
CA ARG A 6 -45.56 -6.12 53.13
C ARG A 6 -45.81 -6.48 51.66
N LEU A 7 -46.20 -5.52 50.83
CA LEU A 7 -46.03 -5.67 49.38
C LEU A 7 -46.01 -4.31 48.64
N LEU A 8 -45.25 -3.35 49.14
CA LEU A 8 -45.00 -2.08 48.44
C LEU A 8 -43.55 -1.67 48.65
N LEU A 9 -42.60 -2.45 48.10
CA LEU A 9 -41.21 -2.04 47.99
C LEU A 9 -40.59 -2.74 46.77
N GLY A 10 -40.90 -2.23 45.58
CA GLY A 10 -40.41 -2.77 44.31
C GLY A 10 -40.43 -1.73 43.19
N ILE A 11 -40.30 -0.45 43.54
CA ILE A 11 -40.13 0.66 42.60
C ILE A 11 -38.80 1.32 42.98
N ALA A 12 -37.96 1.58 41.96
CA ALA A 12 -36.74 2.41 41.98
C ALA A 12 -35.37 1.70 41.85
N VAL A 13 -35.24 0.67 41.00
CA VAL A 13 -33.94 0.36 40.36
C VAL A 13 -34.13 0.19 38.85
N LEU A 14 -34.75 1.18 38.21
CA LEU A 14 -34.94 1.22 36.75
C LEU A 14 -34.73 2.63 36.19
N ALA A 15 -33.82 3.38 36.79
CA ALA A 15 -33.50 4.75 36.39
C ALA A 15 -31.99 4.95 36.43
N LEU A 16 -31.26 4.41 35.43
CA LEU A 16 -30.02 4.98 34.92
C LEU A 16 -29.53 4.20 33.68
N LEU A 17 -30.36 4.08 32.63
CA LEU A 17 -29.79 3.87 31.29
C LEU A 17 -29.24 5.22 30.82
N ALA A 18 -28.03 5.53 31.28
CA ALA A 18 -27.22 6.60 30.73
C ALA A 18 -26.93 6.24 29.27
N VAL A 19 -27.66 6.85 28.35
CA VAL A 19 -27.37 6.79 26.91
C VAL A 19 -26.05 7.54 26.71
N THR A 20 -24.94 6.81 26.77
CA THR A 20 -23.64 7.28 26.29
C THR A 20 -23.73 7.34 24.77
N VAL A 21 -24.12 8.51 24.24
CA VAL A 21 -23.93 8.82 22.83
C VAL A 21 -22.41 8.93 22.63
N ALA A 22 -21.78 7.83 22.22
CA ALA A 22 -20.41 7.85 21.76
C ALA A 22 -20.39 8.73 20.51
N LEU A 23 -19.82 9.93 20.64
CA LEU A 23 -19.40 10.73 19.50
C LEU A 23 -18.30 9.94 18.78
N VAL A 24 -18.72 9.08 17.85
CA VAL A 24 -17.82 8.50 16.86
C VAL A 24 -17.35 9.69 16.03
N HIS A 25 -16.18 10.22 16.38
CA HIS A 25 -15.44 11.06 15.46
C HIS A 25 -15.07 10.14 14.31
N ASP A 26 -15.83 10.24 13.23
CA ASP A 26 -15.44 9.70 11.95
C ASP A 26 -14.15 10.42 11.57
N ALA A 27 -13.02 9.80 11.89
CA ALA A 27 -11.72 10.25 11.43
C ALA A 27 -11.75 10.06 9.91
N GLY A 28 -12.20 11.11 9.21
CA GLY A 28 -12.31 11.09 7.76
C GLY A 28 -11.00 10.61 7.17
N ALA A 29 -11.06 9.51 6.41
CA ALA A 29 -9.89 8.99 5.72
C ALA A 29 -9.26 10.11 4.88
N ALA A 30 -7.94 10.29 5.00
CA ALA A 30 -7.23 11.22 4.14
C ALA A 30 -7.52 10.90 2.66
N PRO A 31 -7.61 11.92 1.78
CA PRO A 31 -7.86 11.67 0.37
C PRO A 31 -6.80 10.72 -0.21
N PRO A 32 -7.19 9.78 -1.10
CA PRO A 32 -6.25 8.84 -1.70
C PRO A 32 -5.21 9.61 -2.51
N ARG A 33 -3.94 9.28 -2.27
CA ARG A 33 -2.79 9.86 -2.97
C ARG A 33 -2.67 9.20 -4.35
N PRO A 34 -2.29 9.94 -5.40
CA PRO A 34 -2.14 9.36 -6.72
C PRO A 34 -1.02 8.31 -6.71
N ALA A 35 -1.34 7.10 -7.15
CA ALA A 35 -0.36 6.03 -7.30
C ALA A 35 0.38 6.19 -8.64
N VAL A 36 1.69 6.01 -8.62
CA VAL A 36 2.56 6.02 -9.80
C VAL A 36 2.63 4.63 -10.39
N SER A 37 2.34 4.48 -11.68
CA SER A 37 2.41 3.18 -12.36
C SER A 37 3.27 3.21 -13.62
N SER A 38 4.03 2.13 -13.85
CA SER A 38 4.73 1.91 -15.11
C SER A 38 3.77 1.58 -16.26
N PRO A 39 4.22 1.68 -17.52
CA PRO A 39 3.57 0.99 -18.63
C PRO A 39 3.43 -0.51 -18.36
N LEU A 40 2.55 -1.17 -19.13
CA LEU A 40 2.45 -2.62 -19.13
C LEU A 40 3.71 -3.21 -19.79
N VAL A 41 4.49 -3.95 -19.01
CA VAL A 41 5.73 -4.61 -19.45
C VAL A 41 5.56 -6.11 -19.25
N GLY A 42 6.30 -6.93 -20.01
CA GLY A 42 6.29 -8.37 -19.81
C GLY A 42 7.70 -8.96 -19.67
N ILE A 43 7.90 -9.76 -18.63
CA ILE A 43 9.10 -10.57 -18.41
C ILE A 43 8.86 -12.04 -18.81
N VAL A 44 9.94 -12.74 -19.18
CA VAL A 44 9.95 -14.18 -19.45
C VAL A 44 10.83 -14.91 -18.42
N GLU A 45 10.89 -16.24 -18.51
CA GLU A 45 11.80 -17.04 -17.68
C GLU A 45 13.25 -16.54 -17.80
N GLY A 46 13.96 -16.50 -16.67
CA GLY A 46 15.32 -15.95 -16.60
C GLY A 46 15.38 -14.41 -16.57
N GLN A 47 14.26 -13.71 -16.54
CA GLN A 47 14.20 -12.27 -16.31
C GLN A 47 13.59 -11.92 -14.96
N ARG A 48 13.96 -10.74 -14.46
CA ARG A 48 13.48 -10.15 -13.22
C ARG A 48 13.03 -8.72 -13.44
N ALA A 49 11.90 -8.35 -12.84
CA ALA A 49 11.45 -6.98 -12.72
C ALA A 49 11.96 -6.36 -11.42
N HIS A 50 12.39 -5.11 -11.44
CA HIS A 50 12.74 -4.33 -10.25
C HIS A 50 11.97 -3.02 -10.27
N LEU A 51 11.30 -2.72 -9.16
CA LEU A 51 10.69 -1.43 -8.87
C LEU A 51 11.52 -0.78 -7.77
N THR A 52 12.15 0.34 -8.08
CA THR A 52 12.95 1.12 -7.11
C THR A 52 12.14 2.32 -6.61
N LEU A 53 12.38 2.69 -5.36
CA LEU A 53 11.87 3.91 -4.75
C LEU A 53 12.98 4.54 -3.91
N VAL A 54 13.21 5.83 -4.11
CA VAL A 54 14.20 6.61 -3.37
C VAL A 54 13.52 7.84 -2.78
N ASN A 55 13.61 7.99 -1.46
CA ASN A 55 13.34 9.25 -0.80
C ASN A 55 14.59 10.13 -0.93
N ALA A 56 14.63 11.00 -1.94
CA ALA A 56 15.80 11.82 -2.22
C ALA A 56 16.07 12.90 -1.16
N GLY A 57 15.19 13.11 -0.18
CA GLY A 57 15.39 14.11 0.87
C GLY A 57 15.26 15.56 0.39
N GLY A 58 14.20 15.84 -0.38
CA GLY A 58 13.66 17.17 -0.64
C GLY A 58 14.49 18.13 -1.53
N LYS A 59 13.94 18.43 -2.72
CA LYS A 59 14.10 19.76 -3.38
C LYS A 59 12.98 20.76 -2.97
N ARG A 60 11.96 20.31 -2.23
CA ARG A 60 10.76 21.09 -1.82
C ARG A 60 10.50 21.15 -0.30
N GLY A 61 11.49 20.79 0.54
CA GLY A 61 11.36 20.90 2.00
C GLY A 61 10.68 19.72 2.71
N THR A 62 10.36 18.63 2.00
CA THR A 62 9.95 17.36 2.62
C THR A 62 11.18 16.69 3.27
N THR A 63 11.31 16.85 4.59
CA THR A 63 12.34 16.20 5.42
C THR A 63 11.82 14.95 6.13
N GLY A 64 10.57 14.56 5.83
CA GLY A 64 9.89 13.45 6.47
C GLY A 64 10.32 12.09 5.92
N THR A 65 9.96 11.07 6.67
CA THR A 65 10.05 9.67 6.25
C THR A 65 8.95 9.37 5.23
N CYS A 66 9.33 8.96 4.02
CA CYS A 66 8.38 8.54 2.99
C CYS A 66 7.84 7.14 3.32
N GLU A 67 6.52 7.01 3.40
CA GLU A 67 5.84 5.74 3.55
C GLU A 67 5.06 5.42 2.29
N ALA A 68 5.24 4.21 1.76
CA ALA A 68 4.61 3.78 0.52
C ALA A 68 4.43 2.26 0.46
N ALA A 69 3.56 1.81 -0.43
CA ALA A 69 3.50 0.43 -0.89
C ALA A 69 4.11 0.33 -2.30
N LEU A 70 5.10 -0.54 -2.46
CA LEU A 70 5.60 -0.97 -3.76
C LEU A 70 4.85 -2.23 -4.14
N SER A 71 4.35 -2.31 -5.37
CA SER A 71 3.63 -3.49 -5.84
C SER A 71 3.85 -3.78 -7.30
N PHE A 72 3.67 -5.04 -7.65
CA PHE A 72 3.48 -5.50 -9.01
C PHE A 72 2.07 -6.04 -9.15
N VAL A 73 1.36 -5.60 -10.18
CA VAL A 73 0.01 -6.06 -10.52
C VAL A 73 -0.01 -6.58 -11.95
N ASP A 74 -0.86 -7.55 -12.24
CA ASP A 74 -1.02 -8.03 -13.62
C ASP A 74 -1.86 -7.09 -14.49
N ASP A 75 -2.14 -7.51 -15.72
CA ASP A 75 -2.93 -6.77 -16.69
C ASP A 75 -4.38 -6.56 -16.23
N GLN A 76 -4.94 -7.45 -15.39
CA GLN A 76 -6.26 -7.29 -14.76
C GLN A 76 -6.21 -6.52 -13.42
N GLY A 77 -5.04 -6.08 -12.98
CA GLY A 77 -4.87 -5.37 -11.70
C GLY A 77 -4.82 -6.27 -10.47
N ARG A 78 -4.69 -7.59 -10.65
CA ARG A 78 -4.51 -8.52 -9.50
C ARG A 78 -3.09 -8.38 -8.97
N LEU A 79 -2.97 -8.42 -7.64
CA LEU A 79 -1.69 -8.29 -6.97
C LEU A 79 -0.83 -9.53 -7.21
N LEU A 80 0.38 -9.31 -7.74
CA LEU A 80 1.40 -10.34 -7.90
C LEU A 80 2.36 -10.35 -6.71
N LYS A 81 2.79 -9.16 -6.26
CA LYS A 81 3.70 -9.01 -5.13
C LYS A 81 3.59 -7.60 -4.55
N GLN A 82 3.77 -7.45 -3.24
CA GLN A 82 3.74 -6.15 -2.55
C GLN A 82 4.74 -6.09 -1.40
N GLN A 83 5.22 -4.88 -1.12
CA GLN A 83 6.00 -4.56 0.06
C GLN A 83 5.64 -3.15 0.55
N ALA A 84 5.31 -3.03 1.84
CA ALA A 84 5.23 -1.73 2.51
C ALA A 84 6.64 -1.27 2.89
N VAL A 85 6.93 0.02 2.71
CA VAL A 85 8.26 0.59 2.98
C VAL A 85 8.14 1.91 3.73
N THR A 86 9.20 2.18 4.49
CA THR A 86 9.39 3.40 5.29
C THR A 86 10.83 3.85 5.05
N LEU A 87 11.01 4.96 4.34
CA LEU A 87 12.31 5.44 3.87
C LEU A 87 12.62 6.81 4.46
N ALA A 88 13.68 6.88 5.27
CA ALA A 88 14.21 8.16 5.71
C ALA A 88 14.78 8.96 4.53
N PRO A 89 14.94 10.29 4.66
CA PRO A 89 15.63 11.10 3.64
C PRO A 89 16.99 10.51 3.25
N GLY A 90 17.26 10.45 1.95
CA GLY A 90 18.47 9.87 1.35
C GLY A 90 18.43 8.34 1.21
N GLN A 91 17.40 7.65 1.70
CA GLN A 91 17.29 6.20 1.59
C GLN A 91 16.54 5.77 0.33
N GLY A 92 16.92 4.60 -0.19
CA GLY A 92 16.24 3.91 -1.26
C GLY A 92 16.03 2.45 -0.95
N THR A 93 15.07 1.85 -1.65
CA THR A 93 14.80 0.41 -1.61
C THR A 93 14.28 -0.06 -2.96
N PHE A 94 14.08 -1.36 -3.10
CA PHE A 94 13.48 -1.95 -4.28
C PHE A 94 12.63 -3.16 -3.94
N LEU A 95 11.65 -3.43 -4.81
CA LEU A 95 10.88 -4.66 -4.85
C LEU A 95 11.22 -5.39 -6.15
N ALA A 96 11.57 -6.67 -6.04
CA ALA A 96 11.85 -7.53 -7.19
C ALA A 96 10.69 -8.49 -7.44
N LEU A 97 10.40 -8.79 -8.71
CA LEU A 97 9.49 -9.84 -9.13
C LEU A 97 10.18 -10.75 -10.16
N ASP A 98 10.36 -12.00 -9.79
CA ASP A 98 10.83 -13.05 -10.68
C ASP A 98 9.66 -13.68 -11.46
N PHE A 99 9.90 -14.14 -12.68
CA PHE A 99 8.88 -14.77 -13.53
C PHE A 99 8.12 -15.92 -12.84
N ASN A 100 8.79 -16.66 -11.94
CA ASN A 100 8.25 -17.83 -11.26
C ASN A 100 7.43 -17.48 -9.99
N GLU A 101 7.42 -16.22 -9.55
CA GLU A 101 6.63 -15.80 -8.38
C GLU A 101 5.16 -15.57 -8.69
N ALA A 102 4.81 -15.37 -9.97
CA ALA A 102 3.41 -15.23 -10.36
C ALA A 102 2.73 -16.61 -10.43
N PRO A 103 1.43 -16.72 -10.08
CA PRO A 103 0.69 -17.99 -10.07
C PRO A 103 0.85 -18.74 -11.40
N PRO A 104 1.27 -20.01 -11.40
CA PRO A 104 1.52 -20.73 -12.64
C PRO A 104 0.25 -20.85 -13.47
N THR A 105 0.36 -20.57 -14.77
CA THR A 105 -0.64 -21.01 -15.75
C THR A 105 0.06 -21.99 -16.68
N ASN A 106 -0.65 -23.04 -17.09
CA ASN A 106 -0.05 -24.19 -17.78
C ASN A 106 0.69 -23.81 -19.08
N ASP A 107 0.36 -22.65 -19.65
CA ASP A 107 0.91 -22.15 -20.93
C ASP A 107 1.57 -20.77 -20.79
N ARG A 108 2.02 -20.37 -19.59
CA ARG A 108 2.64 -19.04 -19.42
C ARG A 108 4.01 -18.99 -20.11
N VAL A 109 4.06 -18.32 -21.25
CA VAL A 109 5.33 -17.98 -21.92
C VAL A 109 5.84 -16.61 -21.47
N ARG A 110 4.95 -15.72 -21.04
CA ARG A 110 5.27 -14.35 -20.63
C ARG A 110 4.37 -13.87 -19.49
N LEU A 111 4.95 -13.17 -18.53
CA LEU A 111 4.24 -12.53 -17.42
C LEU A 111 4.14 -11.03 -17.69
N HIS A 112 2.94 -10.53 -17.99
CA HIS A 112 2.67 -9.10 -18.12
C HIS A 112 2.32 -8.49 -16.76
N TYR A 113 2.86 -7.30 -16.49
CA TYR A 113 2.65 -6.61 -15.22
C TYR A 113 2.84 -5.10 -15.35
N ARG A 114 2.33 -4.38 -14.34
CA ARG A 114 2.66 -2.98 -14.04
C ARG A 114 3.33 -2.92 -12.68
N ALA A 115 4.41 -2.14 -12.59
CA ALA A 115 4.99 -1.74 -11.33
C ALA A 115 4.22 -0.53 -10.80
N VAL A 116 3.91 -0.49 -9.50
CA VAL A 116 3.09 0.56 -8.89
C VAL A 116 3.69 0.99 -7.56
N VAL A 117 3.85 2.31 -7.37
CA VAL A 117 4.14 2.93 -6.08
C VAL A 117 2.90 3.66 -5.60
N THR A 118 2.41 3.29 -4.41
CA THR A 118 1.28 3.96 -3.75
C THR A 118 1.77 4.65 -2.49
N PRO A 119 2.00 5.98 -2.51
CA PRO A 119 2.37 6.72 -1.31
C PRO A 119 1.26 6.67 -0.26
N THR A 120 1.61 6.60 1.02
CA THR A 120 0.67 6.68 2.14
C THR A 120 0.79 8.00 2.91
N ASN A 121 1.87 8.76 2.70
CA ASN A 121 2.07 10.09 3.31
C ASN A 121 2.67 11.12 2.32
N ASP A 122 2.62 12.42 2.68
CA ASP A 122 3.07 13.53 1.80
C ASP A 122 4.60 13.63 1.77
N ALA A 123 5.28 12.94 2.67
CA ALA A 123 6.74 12.90 2.69
C ALA A 123 7.34 12.18 1.48
N CYS A 124 6.52 11.45 0.70
CA CYS A 124 6.92 10.90 -0.58
C CYS A 124 6.87 11.90 -1.74
N ASP A 125 6.42 13.14 -1.52
CA ASP A 125 6.45 14.18 -2.54
C ASP A 125 7.90 14.47 -2.96
N GLY A 126 8.20 14.20 -4.23
CA GLY A 126 9.55 14.29 -4.80
C GLY A 126 10.40 13.02 -4.61
N ALA A 127 9.81 11.92 -4.12
CA ALA A 127 10.43 10.61 -4.22
C ALA A 127 10.62 10.22 -5.69
N ILE A 128 11.72 9.54 -5.98
CA ILE A 128 12.07 9.10 -7.32
C ILE A 128 11.80 7.61 -7.40
N THR A 129 11.08 7.19 -8.44
CA THR A 129 10.85 5.78 -8.72
C THR A 129 11.43 5.39 -10.07
N GLY A 130 11.93 4.16 -10.16
CA GLY A 130 12.42 3.57 -11.40
C GLY A 130 11.85 2.18 -11.57
N HIS A 131 11.65 1.78 -12.82
CA HIS A 131 11.25 0.42 -13.17
C HIS A 131 12.26 -0.12 -14.16
N GLU A 132 12.88 -1.24 -13.80
CA GLU A 132 13.87 -1.90 -14.64
C GLU A 132 13.53 -3.39 -14.82
N MET A 133 13.97 -3.94 -15.95
CA MET A 133 13.97 -5.36 -16.24
C MET A 133 15.41 -5.82 -16.39
N ILE A 134 15.77 -6.88 -15.68
CA ILE A 134 17.11 -7.45 -15.64
C ILE A 134 17.04 -8.82 -16.29
N ASN A 135 17.94 -9.08 -17.24
CA ASN A 135 18.20 -10.44 -17.72
C ASN A 135 19.17 -11.12 -16.74
N ASN A 136 18.74 -12.20 -16.07
CA ASN A 136 19.53 -12.85 -15.03
C ASN A 136 20.75 -13.59 -15.58
N LEU A 137 20.79 -13.88 -16.89
CA LEU A 137 21.92 -14.59 -17.52
C LEU A 137 23.15 -13.69 -17.72
N ASP A 138 22.94 -12.44 -18.13
CA ASP A 138 24.01 -11.51 -18.50
C ASP A 138 23.96 -10.17 -17.74
N SER A 139 23.05 -10.04 -16.78
CA SER A 139 22.81 -8.83 -15.98
C SER A 139 22.54 -7.57 -16.81
N LYS A 140 22.12 -7.71 -18.07
CA LYS A 140 21.73 -6.56 -18.88
C LYS A 140 20.39 -6.01 -18.39
N THR A 141 20.33 -4.68 -18.29
CA THR A 141 19.17 -3.96 -17.79
C THR A 141 18.49 -3.18 -18.90
N SER A 142 17.16 -3.28 -18.96
CA SER A 142 16.30 -2.34 -19.69
C SER A 142 15.56 -1.48 -18.69
N VAL A 143 15.63 -0.15 -18.84
CA VAL A 143 15.00 0.79 -17.91
C VAL A 143 13.78 1.40 -18.57
N PHE A 144 12.66 1.41 -17.84
CA PHE A 144 11.41 2.03 -18.22
C PHE A 144 11.20 3.26 -17.33
N ILE A 145 11.31 4.44 -17.94
CA ILE A 145 11.07 5.70 -17.25
C ILE A 145 9.63 6.11 -17.56
N GLY A 146 8.74 5.90 -16.60
CA GLY A 146 7.43 6.56 -16.61
C GLY A 146 7.63 8.02 -16.24
N VAL A 147 7.49 8.94 -17.19
CA VAL A 147 7.50 10.38 -16.90
C VAL A 147 6.10 10.78 -16.47
N TYR A 148 5.96 11.25 -15.23
CA TYR A 148 4.74 11.91 -14.76
C TYR A 148 4.61 13.27 -15.44
N GLN A 149 3.45 13.53 -16.05
CA GLN A 149 2.98 14.89 -16.30
C GLN A 149 1.79 15.08 -15.37
N ASP A 150 1.89 16.06 -14.48
CA ASP A 150 0.76 16.55 -13.67
C ASP A 150 -0.33 17.16 -14.56
#